data_AF-A0A9P7FL97-F1
#
_entry.id   AF-A0A9P7FL97-F1
#
_cell.length_a   1.000
_cell.length_b   1.000
_cell.length_c   1.000
_cell.angle_alpha   90.00
_cell.angle_beta   90.00
_cell.angle_gamma   90.00
#
_symmetry.space_group_name_H-M   'P 1'
#
loop_
_entity.id
_entity.type
_entity.pdbx_description
1 polymer ?
#
loop_
_entity_poly.entity_id
_entity_poly.type
_entity_poly.pdbx_seq_one_letter_code
_entity_poly.pdbx_strand_id
1 'polypeptide(L)' 'IELFNSGASHHMSLYKGLFQDFVSIMPKPITMADKHTFQATGKGNIEIFLPNSQSK' A
#
# COMPACT_ATOMS: atom_id res chain seq x y z
N ILE A 1 -8.77 -4.62 6.58
CA ILE A 1 -7.68 -3.93 5.86
C ILE A 1 -7.85 -2.46 6.15
N GLU A 2 -6.89 -1.84 6.82
CA GLU A 2 -6.90 -0.39 7.04
C GLU A 2 -6.17 0.27 5.86
N LEU A 3 -6.85 1.16 5.15
CA LEU A 3 -6.28 1.94 4.04
C LEU A 3 -6.34 3.42 4.40
N PHE A 4 -5.17 4.03 4.59
CA PHE A 4 -5.07 5.47 4.81
C PHE A 4 -4.94 6.17 3.45
N ASN A 5 -5.98 6.94 3.06
CA ASN A 5 -5.93 7.74 1.85
C ASN A 5 -5.02 8.96 2.06
N SER A 6 -3.75 8.82 1.67
CA SER A 6 -2.77 9.91 1.69
C SER A 6 -2.69 10.68 0.36
N GLY A 7 -3.64 10.48 -0.56
CA GLY A 7 -3.55 11.00 -1.94
C GLY A 7 -2.46 10.33 -2.79
N ALA A 8 -1.95 9.17 -2.36
CA ALA A 8 -0.90 8.44 -3.08
C ALA A 8 -1.51 7.47 -4.11
N SER A 9 -0.83 7.30 -5.25
CA SER A 9 -1.24 6.32 -6.27
C SER A 9 -0.97 4.87 -5.86
N HIS A 10 -0.16 4.66 -4.82
CA HIS A 10 0.17 3.36 -4.26
C HIS A 10 0.18 3.47 -2.74
N HIS A 11 -0.49 2.53 -2.07
CA HIS A 11 -0.54 2.47 -0.61
C HIS A 11 0.37 1.38 -0.05
N MET A 12 0.91 1.61 1.14
CA MET A 12 1.65 0.60 1.89
C MET A 12 0.68 -0.26 2.67
N SER A 13 0.88 -1.58 2.65
CA SER A 13 0.04 -2.55 3.36
C SER A 13 0.92 -3.58 4.05
N LEU A 14 0.65 -3.83 5.34
CA LEU A 14 1.28 -4.90 6.11
C LEU A 14 0.71 -6.29 5.75
N TYR A 15 -0.41 -6.33 5.01
CA TYR A 15 -1.13 -7.55 4.68
C TYR A 15 -0.54 -8.27 3.46
N LYS A 16 0.72 -8.69 3.56
CA LYS A 16 1.47 -9.36 2.47
C LYS A 16 0.68 -10.52 1.83
N GLY A 17 -0.05 -11.31 2.63
CA GLY A 17 -0.81 -12.48 2.17
C GLY A 17 -2.08 -12.15 1.36
N LEU A 18 -2.49 -10.88 1.28
CA LEU A 18 -3.68 -10.45 0.55
C LEU A 18 -3.37 -9.93 -0.86
N PHE A 19 -2.08 -9.82 -1.21
CA PHE A 19 -1.66 -9.45 -2.54
C PHE A 19 -1.84 -10.63 -3.49
N GLN A 20 -2.61 -10.44 -4.56
CA GLN A 20 -2.94 -11.51 -5.52
C GLN A 20 -1.74 -11.92 -6.38
N ASP A 21 -0.85 -10.98 -6.63
CA ASP A 21 0.31 -11.09 -7.53
C ASP A 21 1.59 -10.57 -6.84
N PHE A 22 1.74 -10.88 -5.54
CA PHE A 22 2.91 -10.45 -4.78
C PHE A 22 4.21 -10.90 -5.45
N VAL A 23 5.09 -9.93 -5.70
CA VAL A 23 6.48 -10.19 -6.10
C VAL A 23 7.43 -9.53 -5.11
N SER A 24 8.49 -10.25 -4.76
CA SER A 24 9.60 -9.67 -4.00
C SER A 24 10.36 -8.71 -4.91
N ILE A 25 10.79 -7.57 -4.37
CA ILE A 25 11.63 -6.60 -5.08
C ILE A 25 12.91 -6.35 -4.30
N MET A 26 13.91 -5.77 -4.95
CA MET A 26 15.05 -5.19 -4.23
C MET A 26 14.54 -4.12 -3.25
N PRO A 27 15.00 -4.09 -1.99
CA PRO A 27 14.56 -3.11 -1.00
C PRO A 27 14.63 -1.69 -1.57
N LYS A 28 13.47 -1.02 -1.62
CA LYS A 28 13.34 0.34 -2.10
C LYS A 28 12.98 1.29 -0.96
N PRO A 29 13.75 2.34 -0.70
CA PRO A 29 13.43 3.30 0.34
C PRO A 29 12.19 4.11 -0.04
N ILE A 30 11.28 4.27 0.92
CA ILE A 30 10.10 5.14 0.85
C ILE A 30 10.19 6.09 2.02
N THR A 31 10.32 7.38 1.74
CA THR A 31 10.34 8.44 2.76
C THR A 31 8.95 9.01 2.93
N MET A 32 8.46 9.01 4.16
CA MET A 32 7.19 9.60 4.55
C MET A 32 7.32 11.11 4.82
N ALA A 33 6.17 11.79 4.97
CA ALA A 33 6.14 13.23 5.22
C ALA A 33 6.83 13.65 6.54
N ASP A 34 6.85 12.76 7.53
CA ASP A 34 7.54 12.94 8.82
C ASP A 34 9.04 12.62 8.78
N LYS A 35 9.60 12.41 7.57
CA LYS A 35 11.01 12.07 7.30
C LYS A 35 11.43 10.67 7.78
N HIS A 36 10.51 9.85 8.26
CA HIS A 36 10.81 8.45 8.48
C HIS A 36 10.92 7.71 7.14
N THR A 37 11.88 6.79 7.04
CA THR A 37 12.10 5.98 5.84
C THR A 37 11.85 4.51 6.15
N PHE A 38 11.04 3.87 5.31
CA PHE A 38 10.83 2.43 5.32
C PHE A 38 11.40 1.79 4.06
N GLN A 39 11.68 0.49 4.15
CA GLN A 39 12.12 -0.30 3.01
C GLN A 39 10.97 -1.15 2.48
N ALA A 40 10.51 -0.86 1.26
CA ALA A 40 9.58 -1.71 0.55
C ALA A 40 10.32 -2.93 -0.02
N THR A 41 9.91 -4.13 0.41
CA THR A 41 10.53 -5.40 0.00
C THR A 41 9.67 -6.20 -0.98
N GLY A 42 8.46 -5.71 -1.29
CA GLY A 42 7.56 -6.36 -2.24
C GLY A 42 6.51 -5.41 -2.79
N LYS A 43 5.90 -5.81 -3.90
CA LYS A 43 4.80 -5.11 -4.56
C LYS A 43 3.77 -6.13 -5.04
N GLY A 44 2.51 -5.71 -5.10
CA GLY A 44 1.44 -6.39 -5.80
C GLY A 44 0.18 -5.54 -5.78
N ASN A 45 -0.92 -6.14 -6.18
CA ASN A 45 -2.27 -5.60 -6.16
C ASN A 45 -3.09 -6.29 -5.06
N ILE A 46 -3.85 -5.48 -4.30
CA ILE A 46 -4.87 -5.94 -3.37
C ILE A 46 -6.20 -5.35 -3.83
N GLU A 47 -7.20 -6.20 -3.96
CA GLU A 47 -8.57 -5.75 -4.14
C GLU A 47 -9.14 -5.37 -2.77
N ILE A 48 -9.57 -4.11 -2.64
CA ILE A 48 -10.11 -3.57 -1.40
C ILE A 48 -11.50 -2.97 -1.65
N PHE A 49 -12.43 -3.28 -0.76
CA PHE A 49 -13.72 -2.60 -0.73
C PHE A 49 -13.59 -1.31 0.07
N LEU A 50 -13.95 -0.19 -0.54
CA LEU A 50 -14.02 1.10 0.14
C LEU A 50 -15.42 1.29 0.73
N PRO A 51 -15.61 1.25 2.06
CA PRO A 51 -16.89 1.60 2.65
C PRO A 51 -17.14 3.09 2.39
N ASN A 52 -18.30 3.43 1.81
CA ASN A 52 -18.77 4.76 1.37
C ASN A 52 -18.39 5.26 -0.04
N SER A 53 -18.04 4.40 -1.00
CA SER A 53 -17.94 4.79 -2.41
C SER A 53 -19.31 4.99 -3.12
N GLN A 54 -20.34 5.45 -2.40
CA GLN A 54 -21.57 5.93 -3.04
C GLN A 54 -21.25 7.33 -3.56
N SER A 55 -20.93 7.41 -4.86
CA SER A 55 -20.87 8.70 -5.56
C SER A 55 -22.23 9.38 -5.40
N LYS A 56 -22.21 10.64 -4.97
CA LYS A 56 -23.31 11.55 -5.25
C LYS A 56 -23.36 11.85 -6.75
#